data_AF-A0A363U7B2-F1
#
_entry.id   AF-A0A363U7B2-F1
#
_cell.length_a   1.000
_cell.length_b   1.000
_cell.length_c   1.000
_cell.angle_alpha   90.00
_cell.angle_beta   90.00
_cell.angle_gamma   90.00
#
_symmetry.space_group_name_H-M   'P 1'
#
loop_
_entity.id
_entity.type
_entity.pdbx_description
1 polymer ?
#
loop_
_entity_poly.entity_id
_entity_poly.type
_entity_poly.pdbx_seq_one_letter_code
_entity_poly.pdbx_strand_id
1 'polypeptide(L)'
;MSKPAFRVYFNDNKQWVNIYVAKNPAHFKRKNQCHAYYIAAEIRKQRQGLFGYIYLSELNFSPMAHELVAHEVQHLIFDWVLTRKGMNINERNEERIATMTGEISRRLWRKYERWSKPRKSRRAAPRRRRTPRKTRKTL
;
A
#
# COMPACT_ATOMS: atom_id res chain seq x y z
N MET A 1 -1.39 -14.29 -13.42
CA MET A 1 -1.47 -13.78 -12.03
C MET A 1 -2.71 -12.90 -11.89
N SER A 2 -3.37 -12.91 -10.74
CA SER A 2 -4.49 -12.01 -10.47
C SER A 2 -4.04 -10.54 -10.49
N LYS A 3 -4.96 -9.61 -10.77
CA LYS A 3 -4.71 -8.18 -10.67
C LYS A 3 -4.57 -7.80 -9.19
N PRO A 4 -3.57 -7.00 -8.78
CA PRO A 4 -3.45 -6.56 -7.39
C PRO A 4 -4.67 -5.74 -6.98
N ALA A 5 -5.06 -5.87 -5.71
CA ALA A 5 -6.11 -5.07 -5.10
C ALA A 5 -5.75 -3.58 -5.15
N PHE A 6 -4.48 -3.27 -4.84
CA PHE A 6 -3.88 -1.97 -5.05
C PHE A 6 -2.35 -2.06 -5.08
N ARG A 7 -1.72 -0.98 -5.52
CA ARG A 7 -0.26 -0.83 -5.57
C ARG A 7 0.16 0.36 -4.72
N VAL A 8 1.27 0.18 -4.00
CA VAL A 8 1.88 1.22 -3.16
C VAL A 8 3.26 1.53 -3.74
N TYR A 9 3.45 2.78 -4.15
CA TYR A 9 4.72 3.29 -4.67
C TYR A 9 5.50 3.96 -3.54
N PHE A 10 6.82 3.80 -3.52
CA PHE A 10 7.74 4.39 -2.55
C PHE A 10 9.12 4.65 -3.20
N ASN A 11 10.09 5.20 -2.46
CA ASN A 11 11.41 5.54 -2.98
C ASN A 11 11.28 6.47 -4.21
N ASP A 12 10.63 7.61 -4.01
CA ASP A 12 10.33 8.60 -5.06
C ASP A 12 9.53 8.01 -6.24
N ASN A 13 8.61 7.09 -5.94
CA ASN A 13 7.83 6.32 -6.92
C ASN A 13 8.66 5.39 -7.84
N LYS A 14 9.96 5.24 -7.58
CA LYS A 14 10.82 4.35 -8.39
C LYS A 14 10.50 2.89 -8.12
N GLN A 15 10.08 2.55 -6.89
CA GLN A 15 9.74 1.19 -6.50
C GLN A 15 8.28 1.06 -6.10
N TRP A 16 7.74 -0.15 -6.19
CA TRP A 16 6.39 -0.43 -5.71
C TRP A 16 6.24 -1.84 -5.13
N VAL A 17 5.27 -1.98 -4.24
CA VAL A 17 4.76 -3.26 -3.74
C VAL A 17 3.33 -3.46 -4.24
N ASN A 18 3.02 -4.68 -4.66
CA ASN A 18 1.66 -5.07 -5.06
C ASN A 18 0.94 -5.74 -3.88
N ILE A 19 -0.27 -5.29 -3.57
CA ILE A 19 -1.06 -5.84 -2.47
C ILE A 19 -2.20 -6.69 -3.05
N TYR A 20 -2.32 -7.91 -2.55
CA TYR A 20 -3.36 -8.87 -2.92
C TYR A 20 -4.23 -9.18 -1.71
N VAL A 21 -5.53 -9.30 -1.95
CA VAL A 21 -6.52 -9.61 -0.93
C VAL A 21 -7.31 -10.81 -1.43
N ALA A 22 -7.35 -11.87 -0.63
CA ALA A 22 -8.07 -13.08 -1.00
C ALA A 22 -9.58 -12.83 -1.04
N LYS A 23 -10.26 -13.48 -1.98
CA LYS A 23 -11.74 -13.48 -2.03
C LYS A 23 -12.35 -14.38 -0.97
N ASN A 24 -11.63 -15.43 -0.56
CA ASN A 24 -12.07 -16.41 0.42
C ASN A 24 -10.96 -16.57 1.49
N PRO A 25 -11.15 -15.97 2.69
CA PRO A 25 -10.16 -15.99 3.76
C PRO A 25 -9.89 -17.40 4.30
N ALA A 26 -10.92 -18.23 4.44
CA ALA A 26 -10.79 -19.60 4.95
C ALA A 26 -9.97 -20.48 4.00
N HIS A 27 -10.22 -20.37 2.70
CA HIS A 27 -9.41 -21.07 1.69
C HIS A 27 -7.96 -20.57 1.69
N PHE A 28 -7.76 -19.24 1.79
CA PHE A 28 -6.42 -18.66 1.88
C PHE A 28 -5.65 -19.20 3.09
N LYS A 29 -6.26 -19.19 4.28
CA LYS A 29 -5.63 -19.70 5.50
C LYS A 29 -5.29 -21.19 5.38
N ARG A 30 -6.22 -22.00 4.86
CA ARG A 30 -5.97 -23.44 4.67
C ARG A 30 -4.81 -23.70 3.72
N LYS A 31 -4.73 -22.95 2.62
CA LYS A 31 -3.71 -23.14 1.59
C LYS A 31 -2.32 -22.64 2.01
N ASN A 32 -2.26 -21.47 2.66
CA ASN A 32 -0.99 -20.81 2.98
C ASN A 32 -0.56 -20.99 4.44
N GLN A 33 -1.41 -21.63 5.27
CA GLN A 33 -1.20 -21.84 6.70
C GLN A 33 -1.00 -20.54 7.52
N CYS A 34 -1.35 -19.39 6.96
CA CYS A 34 -1.24 -18.08 7.60
C CYS A 34 -2.37 -17.13 7.14
N HIS A 35 -2.48 -15.98 7.80
CA HIS A 35 -3.46 -14.93 7.45
C HIS A 35 -2.89 -13.85 6.54
N ALA A 36 -1.58 -13.68 6.53
CA ALA A 36 -0.90 -12.72 5.68
C ALA A 36 0.52 -13.24 5.41
N TYR A 37 1.11 -12.78 4.31
CA TYR A 37 2.54 -12.99 4.06
C TYR A 37 3.10 -12.00 3.03
N TYR A 38 4.36 -11.66 3.23
CA TYR A 38 5.19 -10.91 2.30
C TYR A 38 6.04 -11.84 1.42
N ILE A 39 6.15 -11.52 0.13
CA ILE A 39 7.10 -12.16 -0.79
C ILE A 39 7.95 -11.08 -1.46
N ALA A 40 9.25 -11.23 -1.33
CA ALA A 40 10.28 -10.47 -2.03
C ALA A 40 10.22 -10.72 -3.55
N ALA A 41 10.26 -9.66 -4.37
CA ALA A 41 10.44 -9.84 -5.81
C ALA A 41 11.90 -10.22 -6.13
N GLU A 42 12.12 -10.98 -7.19
CA GLU A 42 13.46 -11.37 -7.65
C GLU A 42 14.30 -10.14 -8.02
N ILE A 43 13.67 -9.19 -8.70
CA ILE A 43 14.31 -7.95 -9.16
C ILE A 43 14.42 -6.86 -8.08
N ARG A 44 14.01 -7.13 -6.83
CA ARG A 44 13.87 -6.10 -5.78
C ARG A 44 15.14 -5.32 -5.43
N LYS A 45 16.31 -5.94 -5.69
CA LYS A 45 17.63 -5.30 -5.48
C LYS A 45 17.86 -4.14 -6.46
N GLN A 46 17.15 -4.11 -7.58
CA GLN A 46 17.13 -2.96 -8.49
C GLN A 46 16.51 -1.76 -7.77
N ARG A 47 17.10 -0.57 -7.95
CA ARG A 47 16.61 0.67 -7.31
C ARG A 47 15.29 1.20 -7.90
N GLN A 48 14.76 0.51 -8.90
CA GLN A 48 13.52 0.81 -9.58
C GLN A 48 12.78 -0.49 -9.90
N GLY A 49 11.47 -0.44 -10.00
CA GLY A 49 10.65 -1.60 -10.35
C GLY A 49 9.86 -2.19 -9.19
N LEU A 50 9.33 -3.37 -9.44
CA LEU A 50 8.59 -4.14 -8.44
C LEU A 50 9.53 -4.62 -7.34
N PHE A 51 9.20 -4.31 -6.10
CA PHE A 51 9.99 -4.68 -4.93
C PHE A 51 9.48 -5.95 -4.25
N GLY A 52 8.17 -6.15 -4.23
CA GLY A 52 7.60 -7.33 -3.61
C GLY A 52 6.08 -7.36 -3.66
N TYR A 53 5.53 -8.28 -2.89
CA TYR A 53 4.12 -8.60 -2.84
C TYR A 53 3.69 -8.79 -1.40
N ILE A 54 2.51 -8.29 -1.04
CA ILE A 54 1.87 -8.61 0.24
C ILE A 54 0.54 -9.28 -0.08
N TYR A 55 0.29 -10.42 0.54
CA TYR A 55 -0.94 -11.18 0.41
C TYR A 55 -1.67 -11.19 1.74
N LEU A 56 -2.97 -10.88 1.70
CA LEU A 56 -3.82 -10.76 2.88
C LEU A 56 -5.03 -11.69 2.74
N SER A 57 -5.34 -12.47 3.79
CA SER A 57 -6.49 -13.38 3.80
C SER A 57 -7.81 -12.63 3.80
N GLU A 58 -7.87 -11.54 4.56
CA GLU A 58 -9.02 -10.66 4.67
C GLU A 58 -8.60 -9.27 5.11
N LEU A 59 -9.48 -8.32 4.82
CA LEU A 59 -9.39 -6.94 5.30
C LEU A 59 -10.56 -6.69 6.22
N ASN A 60 -10.66 -7.47 7.29
CA ASN A 60 -11.66 -7.22 8.31
C ASN A 60 -11.24 -6.00 9.12
N PHE A 61 -12.18 -5.17 9.56
CA PHE A 61 -11.91 -4.03 10.44
C PHE A 61 -11.60 -4.45 11.89
N SER A 62 -11.34 -5.73 12.14
CA SER A 62 -10.88 -6.19 13.44
C SER A 62 -9.47 -5.66 13.70
N PRO A 63 -9.13 -5.24 14.93
CA PRO A 63 -7.77 -4.85 15.31
C PRO A 63 -6.70 -5.85 14.85
N MET A 64 -7.00 -7.16 14.95
CA MET A 64 -6.13 -8.25 14.49
C MET A 64 -5.72 -8.16 13.02
N ALA A 65 -6.57 -7.61 12.14
CA ALA A 65 -6.23 -7.47 10.72
C ALA A 65 -5.28 -6.29 10.47
N HIS A 66 -5.39 -5.21 11.25
CA HIS A 66 -4.43 -4.11 11.18
C HIS A 66 -3.05 -4.55 11.68
N GLU A 67 -3.00 -5.38 12.72
CA GLU A 67 -1.76 -5.94 13.25
C GLU A 67 -1.07 -6.82 12.20
N LEU A 68 -1.81 -7.71 11.53
CA LEU A 68 -1.27 -8.54 10.45
C LEU A 68 -0.73 -7.70 9.28
N VAL A 69 -1.44 -6.64 8.90
CA VAL A 69 -0.97 -5.73 7.86
C VAL A 69 0.30 -5.01 8.30
N ALA A 70 0.35 -4.52 9.55
CA ALA A 70 1.53 -3.89 10.11
C ALA A 70 2.74 -4.85 10.11
N HIS A 71 2.52 -6.12 10.46
CA HIS A 71 3.53 -7.17 10.44
C HIS A 71 4.13 -7.36 9.04
N GLU A 72 3.29 -7.48 8.00
CA GLU A 72 3.81 -7.61 6.63
C GLU A 72 4.51 -6.34 6.13
N VAL A 73 4.08 -5.17 6.61
CA VAL A 73 4.77 -3.91 6.31
C VAL A 73 6.15 -3.86 6.95
N GLN A 74 6.32 -4.40 8.16
CA GLN A 74 7.64 -4.53 8.79
C GLN A 74 8.55 -5.44 7.97
N HIS A 75 8.06 -6.59 7.48
CA HIS A 75 8.83 -7.44 6.57
C HIS A 75 9.28 -6.71 5.30
N LEU A 76 8.39 -5.92 4.68
CA LEU A 76 8.72 -5.08 3.53
C LEU A 76 9.81 -4.05 3.86
N ILE A 77 9.71 -3.37 4.99
CA ILE A 77 10.69 -2.36 5.44
C ILE A 77 12.04 -3.03 5.69
N PHE A 78 12.07 -4.16 6.40
CA PHE A 78 13.30 -4.87 6.70
C PHE A 78 13.98 -5.38 5.43
N ASP A 79 13.24 -5.97 4.49
CA ASP A 79 13.81 -6.38 3.19
C ASP A 79 14.34 -5.17 2.39
N TRP A 80 13.65 -4.01 2.45
CA TRP A 80 14.14 -2.79 1.84
C TRP A 80 15.48 -2.32 2.44
N VAL A 81 15.61 -2.33 3.76
CA VAL A 81 16.84 -1.99 4.47
C VAL A 81 17.96 -2.97 4.12
N LEU A 82 17.70 -4.28 4.23
CA LEU A 82 18.68 -5.35 4.02
C LEU A 82 19.15 -5.47 2.56
N THR A 83 18.33 -5.05 1.59
CA THR A 83 18.73 -5.06 0.17
C THR A 83 19.67 -3.92 -0.22
N ARG A 84 19.88 -2.92 0.66
CA ARG A 84 20.86 -1.86 0.41
C ARG A 84 22.25 -2.32 0.85
N LYS A 85 23.13 -2.58 -0.14
CA LYS A 85 24.54 -2.94 0.10
C LYS A 85 25.18 -2.01 1.14
N GLY A 86 25.78 -2.59 2.18
CA GLY A 86 26.58 -1.86 3.17
C GLY A 86 25.80 -0.99 4.15
N MET A 87 24.48 -1.17 4.28
CA MET A 87 23.71 -0.47 5.32
C MET A 87 23.89 -1.13 6.68
N ASN A 88 24.93 -0.72 7.40
CA ASN A 88 24.89 -0.71 8.86
C ASN A 88 24.14 0.56 9.27
N ILE A 89 23.10 0.42 10.10
CA ILE A 89 22.37 1.58 10.63
C ILE A 89 23.36 2.40 11.46
N ASN A 90 23.49 3.68 11.14
CA ASN A 90 24.33 4.64 11.85
C ASN A 90 23.70 6.03 11.80
N GLU A 91 24.21 6.96 12.60
CA GLU A 91 23.67 8.32 12.72
C GLU A 91 23.57 9.08 11.37
N ARG A 92 24.39 8.73 10.38
CA ARG A 92 24.38 9.40 9.06
C ARG A 92 23.29 8.88 8.13
N ASN A 93 22.80 7.65 8.33
CA ASN A 93 21.81 7.03 7.45
C ASN A 93 20.48 6.72 8.16
N GLU A 94 20.43 6.77 9.48
CA GLU A 94 19.24 6.47 10.29
C GLU A 94 18.05 7.33 9.86
N GLU A 95 18.19 8.65 9.81
CA GLU A 95 17.11 9.56 9.39
C GLU A 95 16.59 9.25 7.98
N ARG A 96 17.50 8.84 7.06
CA ARG A 96 17.10 8.43 5.71
C ARG A 96 16.28 7.14 5.73
N ILE A 97 16.65 6.18 6.57
CA ILE A 97 15.92 4.92 6.74
C ILE A 97 14.56 5.20 7.40
N ALA A 98 14.53 6.03 8.45
CA ALA A 98 13.30 6.45 9.13
C ALA A 98 12.35 7.18 8.17
N THR A 99 12.87 8.11 7.38
CA THR A 99 12.10 8.82 6.34
C THR A 99 11.50 7.85 5.32
N MET A 100 12.28 6.88 4.81
CA MET A 100 11.77 5.89 3.86
C MET A 100 10.73 4.96 4.49
N THR A 101 10.99 4.52 5.72
CA THR A 101 10.07 3.69 6.49
C THR A 101 8.75 4.41 6.73
N GLY A 102 8.81 5.70 7.11
CA GLY A 102 7.66 6.57 7.24
C GLY A 102 6.92 6.77 5.92
N GLU A 103 7.63 6.88 4.80
CA GLU A 103 7.02 6.93 3.46
C GLU A 103 6.23 5.66 3.15
N ILE A 104 6.85 4.47 3.29
CA ILE A 104 6.24 3.17 3.03
C ILE A 104 4.97 3.02 3.86
N SER A 105 5.09 3.16 5.19
CA SER A 105 3.98 3.01 6.14
C SER A 105 2.84 3.97 5.83
N ARG A 106 3.11 5.28 5.69
CA ARG A 106 2.11 6.30 5.43
C ARG A 106 1.37 6.06 4.11
N ARG A 107 2.10 5.71 3.05
CA ARG A 107 1.48 5.49 1.73
C ARG A 107 0.66 4.20 1.69
N LEU A 108 1.14 3.16 2.36
CA LEU A 108 0.42 1.90 2.48
C LEU A 108 -0.89 2.10 3.24
N TRP A 109 -0.84 2.67 4.45
CA TRP A 109 -2.04 2.90 5.26
C TRP A 109 -3.07 3.77 4.54
N ARG A 110 -2.63 4.85 3.87
CA ARG A 110 -3.54 5.69 3.06
C ARG A 110 -4.21 4.95 1.91
N LYS A 111 -3.55 3.95 1.31
CA LYS A 111 -4.11 3.14 0.21
C LYS A 111 -5.01 2.05 0.77
N TYR A 112 -4.56 1.39 1.84
CA TYR A 112 -5.29 0.37 2.59
C TYR A 112 -6.64 0.90 3.06
N GLU A 113 -6.67 2.01 3.81
CA GLU A 113 -7.91 2.63 4.30
C GLU A 113 -8.87 3.03 3.18
N ARG A 114 -8.32 3.56 2.08
CA ARG A 114 -9.12 3.96 0.91
C ARG A 114 -9.75 2.77 0.19
N TRP A 115 -9.08 1.63 0.24
CA TRP A 115 -9.54 0.39 -0.37
C TRP A 115 -10.53 -0.34 0.54
N SER A 116 -10.25 -0.40 1.86
CA SER A 116 -11.08 -1.12 2.84
C SER A 116 -12.43 -0.44 3.08
N LYS A 117 -12.53 0.88 2.92
CA LYS A 117 -13.79 1.61 3.07
C LYS A 117 -14.87 1.10 2.09
N PRO A 118 -16.06 0.69 2.59
CA PRO A 118 -17.17 0.26 1.73
C PRO A 118 -17.55 1.35 0.72
N ARG A 119 -17.80 0.96 -0.54
CA ARG A 119 -18.20 1.87 -1.62
C ARG A 119 -19.39 2.79 -1.28
N LYS A 120 -20.26 2.41 -0.32
CA LYS A 120 -21.41 3.21 0.13
C LYS A 120 -21.04 4.53 0.83
N SER A 121 -19.82 4.70 1.34
CA SER A 121 -19.37 5.98 1.94
C SER A 121 -18.83 6.98 0.91
N ARG A 122 -18.61 6.56 -0.35
CA ARG A 122 -18.36 7.47 -1.47
C ARG A 122 -19.71 8.06 -1.93
N ARG A 123 -20.36 8.86 -1.07
CA ARG A 123 -21.44 9.74 -1.52
C ARG A 123 -20.91 10.50 -2.73
N ALA A 124 -21.61 10.38 -3.86
CA ALA A 124 -21.31 11.19 -5.04
C ALA A 124 -21.22 12.64 -4.57
N ALA A 125 -20.13 13.32 -4.90
CA ALA A 125 -20.04 14.76 -4.66
C ALA A 125 -21.32 15.39 -5.22
N PRO A 126 -22.05 16.22 -4.46
CA PRO A 126 -23.25 16.86 -4.97
C PRO A 126 -22.85 17.59 -6.25
N ARG A 127 -23.49 17.21 -7.37
CA ARG A 127 -23.29 17.88 -8.66
C ARG A 127 -23.46 19.37 -8.41
N ARG A 128 -22.37 20.14 -8.44
CA ARG A 128 -22.46 21.61 -8.41
C ARG A 128 -23.34 22.00 -9.58
N ARG A 129 -24.54 22.50 -9.27
CA ARG A 129 -25.48 23.06 -10.25
C ARG A 129 -24.71 24.16 -10.97
N ARG A 130 -24.40 23.98 -12.26
CA ARG A 130 -23.80 25.03 -13.08
C ARG A 130 -24.76 26.22 -13.03
N THR A 131 -24.35 27.32 -12.40
CA THR A 131 -25.08 28.58 -12.48
C THR A 131 -25.08 29.03 -13.94
N PRO A 132 -26.23 29.47 -14.49
CA PRO A 132 -26.27 29.96 -15.86
C PRO A 132 -25.37 31.20 -15.97
N ARG A 133 -24.48 31.18 -16.96
CA ARG A 133 -23.63 32.32 -17.32
C ARG A 133 -24.55 33.44 -17.80
N LYS A 134 -24.59 34.57 -17.09
CA LYS A 134 -25.30 35.78 -17.55
C LYS A 134 -24.74 36.17 -18.92
N THR A 135 -25.56 36.10 -19.96
CA THR A 135 -25.30 36.72 -21.25
C THR A 135 -25.36 38.23 -21.07
N ARG A 136 -24.24 38.90 -21.33
CA ARG A 136 -24.15 40.36 -21.41
C ARG A 136 -24.96 40.77 -22.64
N LYS A 137 -26.07 41.48 -22.47
CA LYS A 137 -26.74 42.17 -23.58
C LYS A 137 -25.80 43.29 -24.04
N THR A 138 -25.30 43.16 -25.26
CA THR A 138 -24.85 44.31 -26.07
C THR A 138 -26.09 44.95 -26.66
N LEU A 139 -26.35 46.18 -26.28
CA LEU A 139 -26.82 47.30 -27.10
C LEU A 139 -26.52 48.58 -26.31
#